data_AF-A0AAE1NZ51-F1
#
_entry.id   AF-A0AAE1NZ51-F1
#
_cell.length_a   1.000
_cell.length_b   1.000
_cell.length_c   1.000
_cell.angle_alpha   90.00
_cell.angle_beta   90.00
_cell.angle_gamma   90.00
#
_symmetry.space_group_name_H-M   'P 1'
#
loop_
_entity.id
_entity.type
_entity.pdbx_description
1 polymer ?
#
loop_
_entity_poly.entity_id
_entity_poly.type
_entity_poly.pdbx_seq_one_letter_code
_entity_poly.pdbx_strand_id
1 'polypeptide(L)'
;MVRVTLSRVVLLAALLVESLYLMVALQRLAKLEYECGEDYIDHDDNDDDNNNNGKDLKKETQTLPTLYILTATYKRNTQIADLTRLAQTLMHIPALHWIVVEDAQ
;
A
#
# COMPACT_ATOMS: atom_id res chain seq x y z
N MET A 1 33.82 -33.68 10.18
CA MET A 1 33.51 -32.36 10.76
C MET A 1 34.33 -31.31 10.02
N VAL A 2 33.82 -30.80 8.89
CA VAL A 2 34.58 -29.90 8.00
C VAL A 2 34.62 -28.52 8.65
N ARG A 3 35.79 -28.10 9.14
CA ARG A 3 36.01 -26.73 9.61
C ARG A 3 36.15 -25.84 8.38
N VAL A 4 35.06 -25.23 7.94
CA VAL A 4 35.11 -24.23 6.87
C VAL A 4 35.65 -22.94 7.47
N THR A 5 36.93 -22.65 7.21
CA THR A 5 37.52 -21.34 7.54
C THR A 5 37.03 -20.33 6.50
N LEU A 6 35.80 -19.82 6.66
CA LEU A 6 35.33 -18.70 5.85
C LEU A 6 36.19 -17.48 6.19
N SER A 7 37.01 -17.04 5.23
CA SER A 7 37.75 -15.80 5.33
C SER A 7 36.78 -14.63 5.56
N ARG A 8 37.17 -13.67 6.40
CA ARG A 8 36.36 -12.46 6.71
C ARG A 8 35.89 -11.74 5.45
N VAL A 9 36.67 -11.79 4.37
CA VAL A 9 36.32 -11.21 3.07
C VAL A 9 35.12 -11.91 2.43
N VAL A 10 35.03 -13.25 2.56
CA VAL A 10 33.92 -14.04 2.00
C VAL A 10 32.62 -13.76 2.74
N LEU A 11 32.68 -13.61 4.06
CA LEU A 11 31.50 -13.24 4.86
C LEU A 11 31.01 -11.83 4.51
N LEU A 12 31.91 -10.86 4.39
CA LEU A 12 31.53 -9.50 4.00
C LEU A 12 30.94 -9.46 2.58
N ALA A 13 31.54 -10.18 1.63
CA ALA A 13 31.00 -10.27 0.26
C ALA A 13 29.60 -10.90 0.24
N ALA A 14 29.36 -11.99 0.99
CA ALA A 14 28.05 -12.63 1.08
C ALA A 14 26.99 -11.70 1.68
N LEU A 15 27.30 -11.00 2.77
CA LEU A 15 26.40 -10.03 3.40
C LEU A 15 26.06 -8.86 2.47
N LEU A 16 27.04 -8.38 1.68
CA LEU A 16 26.80 -7.33 0.71
C LEU A 16 25.88 -7.80 -0.43
N VAL A 17 26.11 -9.01 -0.96
CA VAL A 17 25.25 -9.59 -2.00
C VAL A 17 23.82 -9.79 -1.51
N GLU A 18 23.65 -10.29 -0.29
CA GLU A 18 22.33 -10.47 0.33
C GLU A 18 21.62 -9.13 0.56
N SER A 19 22.33 -8.12 1.07
CA SER A 19 21.77 -6.78 1.26
C SER A 19 21.35 -6.12 -0.06
N LEU A 20 22.13 -6.29 -1.12
CA LEU A 20 21.84 -5.75 -2.44
C LEU A 20 20.64 -6.47 -3.07
N TYR A 21 20.56 -7.80 -2.91
CA TYR A 21 19.41 -8.59 -3.36
C TYR A 21 18.13 -8.14 -2.65
N LEU A 22 18.17 -7.95 -1.34
CA LEU A 22 17.03 -7.45 -0.56
C LEU A 22 16.65 -6.03 -1.00
N MET A 23 17.62 -5.13 -1.22
CA MET A 23 17.34 -3.78 -1.71
C MET A 23 16.65 -3.79 -3.09
N VAL A 24 17.14 -4.60 -4.03
CA VAL A 24 16.53 -4.75 -5.37
C VAL A 24 15.16 -5.41 -5.28
N ALA A 25 14.97 -6.41 -4.41
CA ALA A 25 13.67 -7.04 -4.18
C ALA A 25 12.66 -6.05 -3.60
N LEU A 26 13.06 -5.22 -2.63
CA LEU A 26 12.24 -4.16 -2.06
C LEU A 26 11.89 -3.08 -3.10
N GLN A 27 12.83 -2.68 -3.96
CA GLN A 27 12.55 -1.76 -5.07
C GLN A 27 11.53 -2.34 -6.06
N ARG A 28 11.58 -3.66 -6.32
CA ARG A 28 10.59 -4.34 -7.18
C ARG A 28 9.21 -4.44 -6.52
N LEU A 29 9.14 -4.65 -5.21
CA LEU A 29 7.88 -4.63 -4.47
C LEU A 29 7.27 -3.22 -4.41
N ALA A 30 8.08 -2.18 -4.19
CA ALA A 30 7.63 -0.80 -4.21
C ALA A 30 7.05 -0.38 -5.58
N LYS A 31 7.50 -1.01 -6.67
CA LYS A 31 6.93 -0.80 -8.01
C LYS A 31 5.47 -1.29 -8.12
N LEU A 32 5.09 -2.33 -7.37
CA LEU A 32 3.74 -2.87 -7.38
C LEU A 32 2.73 -2.01 -6.61
N GLU A 33 3.16 -1.29 -5.57
CA GLU A 33 2.31 -0.29 -4.90
C GLU A 33 2.17 0.99 -5.72
N TYR A 34 3.08 1.25 -6.67
CA TYR A 34 3.09 2.48 -7.44
C TYR A 34 2.11 2.48 -8.63
N GLU A 35 1.56 1.34 -9.04
CA GLU A 35 0.57 1.24 -10.13
C GLU A 35 -0.86 1.05 -9.61
N CYS A 36 -1.27 1.83 -8.61
CA CYS A 36 -2.68 1.97 -8.29
C CYS A 36 -3.04 3.46 -8.16
N GLY A 37 -3.35 4.08 -9.29
CA GLY A 37 -3.83 5.45 -9.34
C GLY A 37 -3.91 5.94 -10.78
N GLU A 38 -5.11 6.35 -11.17
CA GLU A 38 -5.49 6.93 -12.47
C GLU A 38 -5.80 5.92 -13.59
N ASP A 39 -7.06 5.49 -13.67
CA ASP A 39 -7.97 5.92 -14.74
C ASP A 39 -9.29 5.17 -14.62
N TYR A 40 -10.27 5.79 -13.95
CA TYR A 40 -11.68 5.55 -14.26
C TYR A 40 -12.22 6.86 -14.82
N ILE A 41 -12.14 6.99 -16.14
CA ILE A 41 -12.94 7.99 -16.86
C ILE A 41 -14.34 7.40 -16.94
N ASP A 42 -15.25 7.98 -16.16
CA ASP A 42 -16.67 7.73 -16.31
C ASP A 42 -17.04 8.11 -17.75
N HIS A 43 -17.49 7.14 -18.54
CA HIS A 43 -18.02 7.39 -19.88
C HIS A 43 -19.39 8.02 -19.68
N ASP A 44 -19.36 9.33 -19.45
CA ASP A 44 -20.56 10.15 -19.36
C ASP A 44 -21.08 10.29 -20.80
N ASP A 45 -21.90 9.32 -21.22
CA ASP A 45 -22.75 9.39 -22.41
C ASP A 45 -23.80 10.50 -22.19
N ASN A 46 -23.34 11.74 -22.11
CA ASN A 46 -24.17 12.93 -22.23
C ASN A 46 -24.08 13.40 -23.67
N ASP A 47 -24.94 12.79 -24.48
CA ASP A 47 -25.53 13.43 -25.65
C ASP A 47 -26.10 14.81 -25.25
N ASP A 48 -26.00 15.74 -26.20
CA ASP A 48 -26.66 17.05 -26.23
C ASP A 48 -26.20 18.10 -25.19
N ASP A 49 -25.40 19.08 -25.64
CA ASP A 49 -26.01 20.32 -26.14
C ASP A 49 -24.97 21.31 -26.68
N ASN A 50 -25.28 21.85 -27.86
CA ASN A 50 -24.44 22.75 -28.64
C ASN A 50 -24.65 24.20 -28.16
N ASN A 51 -23.85 24.68 -27.21
CA ASN A 51 -23.85 26.11 -26.86
C ASN A 51 -22.44 26.66 -26.57
N ASN A 52 -21.96 27.50 -27.49
CA ASN A 52 -20.66 28.17 -27.46
C ASN A 52 -20.66 29.38 -26.50
N ASN A 53 -20.64 29.12 -25.19
CA ASN A 53 -20.25 30.13 -24.21
C ASN A 53 -19.19 29.54 -23.30
N GLY A 54 -18.05 30.25 -23.20
CA GLY A 54 -16.85 29.84 -22.48
C GLY A 54 -17.16 29.35 -21.08
N LYS A 55 -17.16 28.02 -20.92
CA LYS A 55 -17.17 27.35 -19.63
C LYS A 55 -15.72 27.18 -19.23
N ASP A 56 -15.27 27.96 -18.25
CA ASP A 56 -14.08 27.63 -17.47
C ASP A 56 -14.31 26.22 -16.90
N LEU A 57 -13.70 25.22 -17.52
CA LEU A 57 -13.69 23.85 -17.00
C LEU A 57 -12.91 23.86 -15.69
N LYS A 58 -13.61 24.17 -14.60
CA LYS A 58 -13.20 23.80 -13.26
C LYS A 58 -13.15 22.28 -13.25
N LYS A 59 -11.96 21.73 -13.50
CA LYS A 59 -11.67 20.31 -13.34
C LYS A 59 -11.89 20.00 -11.87
N GLU A 60 -13.11 19.61 -11.51
CA GLU A 60 -13.37 19.04 -10.20
C GLU A 60 -12.48 17.81 -10.11
N THR A 61 -11.43 17.94 -9.30
CA THR A 61 -10.64 16.79 -8.89
C THR A 61 -11.61 15.94 -8.10
N GLN A 62 -12.14 14.89 -8.74
CA GLN A 62 -13.01 13.92 -8.07
C GLN A 62 -12.17 13.26 -6.97
N THR A 63 -12.21 13.83 -5.78
CA THR A 63 -11.48 13.32 -4.63
C THR A 63 -12.17 12.03 -4.20
N LEU A 64 -11.45 10.91 -4.26
CA LEU A 64 -11.95 9.62 -3.79
C LEU A 64 -12.42 9.77 -2.31
N PRO A 65 -13.67 9.42 -1.96
CA PRO A 65 -14.18 9.57 -0.61
C PRO A 65 -13.41 8.67 0.36
N THR A 66 -13.16 9.17 1.58
CA THR A 66 -12.42 8.41 2.59
C THR A 66 -13.26 7.31 3.22
N LEU A 67 -12.78 6.07 3.19
CA LEU A 67 -13.40 4.93 3.85
C LEU A 67 -12.92 4.83 5.31
N TYR A 68 -13.83 5.02 6.26
CA TYR A 68 -13.54 4.86 7.69
C TYR A 68 -13.88 3.45 8.17
N ILE A 69 -12.87 2.68 8.56
CA ILE A 69 -13.04 1.34 9.13
C ILE A 69 -12.84 1.41 10.64
N LEU A 70 -13.88 1.05 11.38
CA LEU A 70 -13.82 0.90 12.83
C LEU A 70 -13.60 -0.57 13.18
N THR A 71 -12.55 -0.88 13.91
CA THR A 71 -12.26 -2.24 14.39
C THR A 71 -12.14 -2.22 15.90
N ALA A 72 -13.17 -2.72 16.58
CA ALA A 72 -13.09 -3.05 18.00
C ALA A 72 -12.21 -4.30 18.18
N THR A 73 -11.28 -4.27 19.14
CA THR A 73 -10.37 -5.37 19.44
C THR A 73 -10.14 -5.47 20.94
N TYR A 74 -9.63 -6.60 21.41
CA TYR A 74 -9.31 -6.81 22.83
C TYR A 74 -8.09 -7.72 22.96
N LYS A 75 -7.45 -7.69 24.12
CA LYS A 75 -6.21 -8.43 24.37
C LYS A 75 -6.44 -9.94 24.34
N ARG A 76 -5.80 -10.61 23.38
CA ARG A 76 -5.70 -12.08 23.29
C ARG A 76 -4.42 -12.50 22.58
N ASN A 77 -4.01 -13.75 22.74
CA ASN A 77 -2.74 -14.26 22.18
C ASN A 77 -2.66 -14.13 20.65
N THR A 78 -3.79 -14.19 19.94
CA THR A 78 -3.83 -14.08 18.48
C THR A 78 -4.09 -12.66 17.97
N GLN A 79 -4.26 -11.67 18.86
CA GLN A 79 -4.71 -10.32 18.49
C GLN A 79 -3.78 -9.69 17.44
N ILE A 80 -2.47 -9.79 17.64
CA ILE A 80 -1.46 -9.26 16.72
C ILE A 80 -1.54 -9.99 15.37
N ALA A 81 -1.71 -11.31 15.36
CA ALA A 81 -1.79 -12.09 14.12
C ALA A 81 -3.03 -11.72 13.30
N ASP A 82 -4.17 -11.52 13.96
CA ASP A 82 -5.42 -11.14 13.32
C ASP A 82 -5.37 -9.69 12.80
N LEU A 83 -4.83 -8.75 13.58
CA LEU A 83 -4.64 -7.36 13.15
C LEU A 83 -3.62 -7.24 12.02
N THR A 84 -2.57 -8.05 12.02
CA THR A 84 -1.56 -8.07 10.95
C THR A 84 -2.18 -8.52 9.63
N ARG A 85 -2.93 -9.62 9.65
CA ARG A 85 -3.61 -10.13 8.45
C ARG A 85 -4.63 -9.12 7.91
N LEU A 86 -5.37 -8.45 8.80
CA LEU A 86 -6.30 -7.40 8.41
C LEU A 86 -5.55 -6.19 7.81
N ALA A 87 -4.50 -5.70 8.47
CA ALA A 87 -3.70 -4.58 7.99
C ALA A 87 -3.11 -4.83 6.59
N GLN A 88 -2.57 -6.03 6.35
CA GLN A 88 -2.08 -6.45 5.04
C GLN A 88 -3.16 -6.38 3.96
N THR A 89 -4.41 -6.69 4.31
CA THR A 89 -5.55 -6.57 3.39
C THR A 89 -5.92 -5.11 3.15
N LEU A 90 -5.94 -4.29 4.21
CA LEU A 90 -6.35 -2.88 4.13
C LEU A 90 -5.34 -1.98 3.41
N MET A 91 -4.06 -2.37 3.37
CA MET A 91 -2.98 -1.63 2.70
C MET A 91 -3.24 -1.40 1.20
N HIS A 92 -4.02 -2.28 0.56
CA HIS A 92 -4.34 -2.18 -0.87
C HIS A 92 -5.54 -1.28 -1.19
N ILE A 93 -6.21 -0.71 -0.18
CA ILE A 93 -7.40 0.11 -0.38
C ILE A 93 -7.01 1.59 -0.35
N PRO A 94 -7.15 2.34 -1.47
CA PRO A 94 -6.86 3.77 -1.48
C PRO A 94 -7.87 4.56 -0.64
N ALA A 95 -7.42 5.69 -0.10
CA ALA A 95 -8.22 6.61 0.73
C ALA A 95 -8.93 5.93 1.93
N LEU A 96 -8.22 5.06 2.65
CA LEU A 96 -8.75 4.37 3.83
C LEU A 96 -8.21 4.99 5.13
N HIS A 97 -9.07 5.15 6.13
CA HIS A 97 -8.70 5.50 7.49
C HIS A 97 -9.12 4.38 8.46
N TRP A 98 -8.14 3.73 9.08
CA TRP A 98 -8.37 2.61 9.99
C TRP A 98 -8.33 3.05 11.46
N ILE A 99 -9.47 2.98 12.14
CA ILE A 99 -9.63 3.33 13.55
C ILE A 99 -9.73 2.04 14.35
N VAL A 100 -8.69 1.72 15.09
CA VAL A 100 -8.65 0.56 15.98
C VAL A 100 -8.99 1.02 17.40
N VAL A 101 -10.00 0.38 18.00
CA VAL A 101 -10.44 0.68 19.37
C VAL A 101 -10.19 -0.55 20.23
N GLU A 102 -9.27 -0.44 21.19
CA GLU A 102 -8.99 -1.52 22.14
C GLU A 102 -9.97 -1.48 23.32
N ASP A 103 -10.52 -2.64 23.67
CA ASP A 103 -11.18 -2.90 24.94
C ASP A 103 -10.10 -3.11 26.02
N ALA A 104 -9.55 -1.98 26.47
CA ALA A 104 -8.57 -1.89 27.54
C ALA A 104 -8.94 -0.70 28.45
N GLN A 105 -8.71 -0.87 29.75
CA GLN A 105 -8.97 0.16 30.77
C GLN A 105 -7.81 1.15 30.88
#